data_AF-A0A973SFS9-F1
#
_entry.id   AF-A0A973SFS9-F1
#
_cell.length_a   1.000
_cell.length_b   1.000
_cell.length_c   1.000
_cell.angle_alpha   90.00
_cell.angle_beta   90.00
_cell.angle_gamma   90.00
#
_symmetry.space_group_name_H-M   'P 1'
#
loop_
_entity.id
_entity.type
_entity.pdbx_description
1 polymer ?
#
loop_
_entity_poly.entity_id
_entity_poly.type
_entity_poly.pdbx_seq_one_letter_code
_entity_poly.pdbx_strand_id
1 'polypeptide(L)'
;MIRVVWLLVATMLVPMGFLVAGDLRDYRDAEQTVSTVTTVQGVQALIHELQKERGLTVGLLGGDSRFRGQLAGQRALTDQALVALRRQLDQGMRGGSTVRSAMAPLGNLAIERSAVDRGTTDRSGALRYYTDSIASLGSLDISTGSTSDPALQRGLEALQALGDAKEFTGRERAVLSGVFAARRIDQADYLILLDDLAGKKATLGMFAKTATAAEQARLAAVQASSAATQAAGYENIAVASGGQTLSQQVDPVAWFTTMTTYIDSLRQVQIGIGADVDARAAALRGAAGRRLAGLALLAVAVVLFEVWLAVRALRSVVGPLARLAGDAQDLA
;
A
#
# COMPACT_ATOMS: atom_id res chain seq x y z
N MET A 1 22.16 -34.46 -41.69
CA MET A 1 21.10 -33.43 -41.76
C MET A 1 20.35 -33.25 -40.45
N ILE A 2 19.71 -34.28 -39.88
CA ILE A 2 18.88 -34.16 -38.66
C ILE A 2 19.62 -33.51 -37.47
N ARG A 3 20.88 -33.88 -37.21
CA ARG A 3 21.69 -33.30 -36.11
C ARG A 3 21.97 -31.80 -36.27
N VAL A 4 22.07 -31.30 -37.51
CA VAL A 4 22.33 -29.88 -37.80
C VAL A 4 21.05 -29.06 -37.60
N VAL A 5 19.89 -29.62 -37.98
CA VAL A 5 18.58 -29.00 -37.73
C VAL A 5 18.33 -28.88 -36.23
N TRP A 6 18.57 -29.94 -35.45
CA TRP A 6 18.44 -29.88 -33.98
C TRP A 6 19.34 -28.83 -33.32
N LEU A 7 20.57 -28.67 -33.81
CA LEU A 7 21.52 -27.69 -33.26
C LEU A 7 21.08 -26.25 -33.53
N LEU A 8 20.52 -25.98 -34.73
CA LEU A 8 19.97 -24.67 -35.11
C LEU A 8 18.69 -24.33 -34.32
N VAL A 9 17.79 -25.31 -34.18
CA VAL A 9 16.57 -25.19 -33.37
C VAL A 9 16.93 -24.88 -31.92
N ALA A 10 17.88 -25.63 -31.34
CA ALA A 10 18.31 -25.43 -29.97
C ALA A 10 18.96 -24.05 -29.73
N THR A 11 19.75 -23.55 -30.69
CA THR A 11 20.39 -22.22 -30.55
C THR A 11 19.41 -21.07 -30.62
N MET A 12 18.23 -21.23 -31.26
CA MET A 12 17.18 -20.21 -31.22
C MET A 12 16.22 -20.37 -30.04
N LEU A 13 15.83 -21.60 -29.69
CA LEU A 13 14.84 -21.85 -28.64
C LEU A 13 15.37 -21.57 -27.22
N VAL A 14 16.66 -21.78 -26.96
CA VAL A 14 17.24 -21.56 -25.62
C VAL A 14 17.23 -20.07 -25.22
N PRO A 15 17.79 -19.12 -26.00
CA PRO A 15 17.71 -17.69 -25.70
C PRO A 15 16.26 -17.20 -25.62
N MET A 16 15.40 -17.73 -26.49
CA MET A 16 13.98 -17.39 -26.51
C MET A 16 13.26 -17.85 -25.24
N GLY A 17 13.58 -19.03 -24.72
CA GLY A 17 13.09 -19.51 -23.43
C GLY A 17 13.51 -18.59 -22.28
N PHE A 18 14.75 -18.10 -22.27
CA PHE A 18 15.21 -17.12 -21.29
C PHE A 18 14.46 -15.78 -21.38
N LEU A 19 14.21 -15.27 -22.59
CA LEU A 19 13.44 -14.04 -22.81
C LEU A 19 12.00 -14.18 -22.32
N VAL A 20 11.32 -15.27 -22.70
CA VAL A 20 9.96 -15.57 -22.25
C VAL A 20 9.90 -15.71 -20.72
N ALA A 21 10.87 -16.39 -20.10
CA ALA A 21 10.94 -16.52 -18.65
C ALA A 21 11.22 -15.19 -17.94
N GLY A 22 11.97 -14.28 -18.57
CA GLY A 22 12.16 -12.90 -18.10
C GLY A 22 10.85 -12.11 -18.11
N ASP A 23 10.23 -11.97 -19.29
CA ASP A 23 8.99 -11.19 -19.42
C ASP A 23 7.82 -11.78 -18.62
N LEU A 24 7.78 -13.10 -18.42
CA LEU A 24 6.77 -13.75 -17.58
C LEU A 24 6.98 -13.44 -16.09
N ARG A 25 8.23 -13.26 -15.63
CA ARG A 25 8.52 -12.78 -14.28
C ARG A 25 8.07 -11.33 -14.11
N ASP A 26 8.48 -10.45 -15.02
CA ASP A 26 8.07 -9.03 -14.99
C ASP A 26 6.54 -8.87 -14.99
N TYR A 27 5.83 -9.69 -15.77
CA TYR A 27 4.37 -9.70 -15.79
C TYR A 27 3.76 -10.11 -14.44
N ARG A 28 4.29 -11.17 -13.81
CA ARG A 28 3.81 -11.68 -12.52
C ARG A 28 4.14 -10.72 -11.38
N ASP A 29 5.32 -10.13 -11.39
CA ASP A 29 5.76 -9.15 -10.39
C ASP A 29 4.87 -7.91 -10.45
N ALA A 30 4.57 -7.41 -11.65
CA ALA A 30 3.64 -6.29 -11.85
C ALA A 30 2.21 -6.63 -11.38
N GLU A 31 1.71 -7.82 -11.67
CA GLU A 31 0.40 -8.28 -11.19
C GLU A 31 0.36 -8.44 -9.66
N GLN A 32 1.47 -8.89 -9.07
CA GLN A 32 1.61 -8.98 -7.62
C GLN A 32 1.55 -7.59 -6.98
N THR A 33 2.23 -6.59 -7.54
CA THR A 33 2.22 -5.22 -7.02
C THR A 33 0.81 -4.61 -7.01
N VAL A 34 0.02 -4.77 -8.08
CA VAL A 34 -1.39 -4.28 -8.11
C VAL A 34 -2.21 -4.89 -6.98
N SER A 35 -2.03 -6.19 -6.74
CA SER A 35 -2.73 -6.87 -5.65
C SER A 35 -2.26 -6.37 -4.28
N THR A 36 -0.96 -6.09 -4.10
CA THR A 36 -0.42 -5.52 -2.87
C THR A 36 -1.02 -4.15 -2.60
N VAL A 37 -1.04 -3.24 -3.58
CA VAL A 37 -1.62 -1.90 -3.41
C VAL A 37 -3.10 -1.97 -3.03
N THR A 38 -3.87 -2.87 -3.64
CA THR A 38 -5.28 -3.09 -3.28
C THR A 38 -5.43 -3.51 -1.82
N THR A 39 -4.62 -4.46 -1.35
CA THR A 39 -4.59 -4.89 0.06
C THR A 39 -4.27 -3.70 0.98
N VAL A 40 -3.24 -2.93 0.64
CA VAL A 40 -2.80 -1.76 1.41
C VAL A 40 -3.89 -0.71 1.50
N GLN A 41 -4.55 -0.39 0.40
CA GLN A 41 -5.64 0.59 0.38
C GLN A 41 -6.80 0.18 1.29
N GLY A 42 -7.17 -1.11 1.28
CA GLY A 42 -8.21 -1.67 2.15
C GLY A 42 -7.83 -1.60 3.64
N VAL A 43 -6.62 -2.03 3.99
CA VAL A 43 -6.10 -1.93 5.37
C VAL A 43 -6.05 -0.47 5.83
N GLN A 44 -5.54 0.43 4.98
CA GLN A 44 -5.41 1.85 5.29
C GLN A 44 -6.74 2.58 5.42
N ALA A 45 -7.80 2.08 4.76
CA ALA A 45 -9.16 2.57 4.97
C ALA A 45 -9.67 2.21 6.37
N LEU A 46 -9.46 0.97 6.83
CA LEU A 46 -9.82 0.57 8.20
C LEU A 46 -9.00 1.33 9.25
N ILE A 47 -7.68 1.44 9.07
CA ILE A 47 -6.81 2.24 9.93
C ILE A 47 -7.34 3.67 10.05
N HIS A 48 -7.75 4.28 8.94
CA HIS A 48 -8.26 5.65 8.94
C HIS A 48 -9.51 5.85 9.82
N GLU A 49 -10.46 4.92 9.75
CA GLU A 49 -11.66 4.97 10.61
C GLU A 49 -11.32 4.70 12.09
N LEU A 50 -10.44 3.74 12.37
CA LEU A 50 -9.95 3.46 13.72
C LEU A 50 -9.21 4.66 14.33
N GLN A 51 -8.42 5.38 13.54
CA GLN A 51 -7.73 6.60 13.99
C GLN A 51 -8.72 7.69 14.42
N LYS A 52 -9.85 7.85 13.70
CA LYS A 52 -10.92 8.80 14.05
C LYS A 52 -11.64 8.36 15.31
N GLU A 53 -12.00 7.09 15.39
CA GLU A 53 -12.64 6.52 16.58
C GLU A 53 -11.77 6.63 17.83
N ARG A 54 -10.45 6.39 17.71
CA ARG A 54 -9.46 6.62 18.77
C ARG A 54 -9.53 8.05 19.29
N GLY A 55 -9.43 9.04 18.40
CA GLY A 55 -9.39 10.45 18.81
C GLY A 55 -10.69 10.90 19.47
N LEU A 56 -11.86 10.50 18.95
CA LEU A 56 -13.15 10.79 19.56
C LEU A 56 -13.30 10.13 20.94
N THR A 57 -12.89 8.87 21.05
CA THR A 57 -12.92 8.11 22.31
C THR A 57 -12.05 8.79 23.37
N VAL A 58 -10.82 9.14 23.01
CA VAL A 58 -9.87 9.80 23.92
C VAL A 58 -10.37 11.20 24.32
N GLY A 59 -10.96 11.95 23.39
CA GLY A 59 -11.58 13.24 23.69
C GLY A 59 -12.78 13.12 24.65
N LEU A 60 -13.64 12.12 24.45
CA LEU A 60 -14.77 11.84 25.33
C LEU A 60 -14.29 11.48 26.75
N LEU A 61 -13.32 10.58 26.87
CA LEU A 61 -12.72 10.17 28.15
C LEU A 61 -11.88 11.27 28.79
N GLY A 62 -11.45 12.27 28.02
CA GLY A 62 -10.86 13.51 28.51
C GLY A 62 -11.89 14.45 29.18
N GLY A 63 -13.18 14.15 29.10
CA GLY A 63 -14.25 14.87 29.81
C GLY A 63 -15.17 15.70 28.91
N ASP A 64 -14.94 15.73 27.58
CA ASP A 64 -15.78 16.51 26.67
C ASP A 64 -16.92 15.66 26.07
N SER A 65 -18.11 15.81 26.65
CA SER A 65 -19.30 15.05 26.25
C SER A 65 -19.78 15.32 24.81
N ARG A 66 -19.34 16.41 24.16
CA ARG A 66 -19.71 16.73 22.77
C ARG A 66 -19.24 15.65 21.80
N PHE A 67 -18.14 14.96 22.10
CA PHE A 67 -17.65 13.85 21.29
C PHE A 67 -18.59 12.64 21.26
N ARG A 68 -19.47 12.47 22.25
CA ARG A 68 -20.43 11.35 22.29
C ARG A 68 -21.34 11.35 21.07
N GLY A 69 -21.79 12.52 20.61
CA GLY A 69 -22.64 12.64 19.42
C GLY A 69 -21.92 12.23 18.12
N GLN A 70 -20.62 12.48 18.02
CA GLN A 70 -19.81 12.12 16.86
C GLN A 70 -19.40 10.63 16.88
N LEU A 71 -19.21 10.06 18.08
CA LEU A 71 -18.70 8.71 18.25
C LEU A 71 -19.63 7.62 17.69
N ALA A 72 -20.96 7.79 17.82
CA ALA A 72 -21.93 6.82 17.28
C ALA A 72 -21.82 6.71 15.75
N GLY A 73 -21.75 7.84 15.05
CA GLY A 73 -21.56 7.87 13.60
C GLY A 73 -20.21 7.29 13.19
N GLN A 74 -19.14 7.64 13.91
CA GLN A 74 -17.80 7.13 13.62
C GLN A 74 -17.69 5.61 13.83
N ARG A 75 -18.32 5.06 14.88
CA ARG A 75 -18.35 3.60 15.11
C ARG A 75 -18.99 2.85 13.95
N ALA A 76 -20.08 3.38 13.39
CA ALA A 76 -20.73 2.81 12.22
C ALA A 76 -19.81 2.83 10.98
N LEU A 77 -19.04 3.90 10.78
CA LEU A 77 -18.04 3.97 9.69
C LEU A 77 -16.89 2.97 9.90
N THR A 78 -16.39 2.84 11.13
CA THR A 78 -15.39 1.81 11.48
C THR A 78 -15.93 0.40 11.19
N ASP A 79 -17.18 0.11 11.56
CA ASP A 79 -17.80 -1.20 11.32
C ASP A 79 -17.97 -1.48 9.83
N GLN A 80 -18.36 -0.47 9.04
CA GLN A 80 -18.42 -0.58 7.58
C GLN A 80 -17.05 -0.89 6.98
N ALA A 81 -15.99 -0.20 7.40
CA ALA A 81 -14.63 -0.46 6.95
C ALA A 81 -14.15 -1.88 7.35
N LEU A 82 -14.51 -2.32 8.56
CA LEU A 82 -14.19 -3.66 9.05
C LEU A 82 -14.87 -4.75 8.20
N VAL A 83 -16.16 -4.57 7.88
CA VAL A 83 -16.92 -5.48 6.99
C VAL A 83 -16.35 -5.47 5.58
N ALA A 84 -15.98 -4.30 5.05
CA ALA A 84 -15.40 -4.19 3.72
C ALA A 84 -14.07 -4.95 3.62
N LEU A 85 -13.17 -4.79 4.59
CA LEU A 85 -11.89 -5.50 4.62
C LEU A 85 -12.08 -7.01 4.77
N ARG A 86 -13.01 -7.46 5.64
CA ARG A 86 -13.36 -8.88 5.77
C ARG A 86 -13.85 -9.49 4.46
N ARG A 87 -14.71 -8.78 3.73
CA ARG A 87 -15.19 -9.22 2.41
C ARG A 87 -14.04 -9.43 1.43
N GLN A 88 -13.08 -8.51 1.40
CA GLN A 88 -11.89 -8.68 0.54
C GLN A 88 -11.05 -9.90 0.96
N LEU A 89 -10.92 -10.16 2.26
CA LEU A 89 -10.24 -11.36 2.79
C LEU A 89 -10.93 -12.66 2.39
N ASP A 90 -12.27 -12.67 2.37
CA ASP A 90 -13.07 -13.83 1.96
C ASP A 90 -13.01 -14.05 0.44
N GLN A 91 -12.80 -12.99 -0.33
CA GLN A 91 -12.59 -13.03 -1.79
C GLN A 91 -11.17 -13.44 -2.20
N GLY A 92 -10.33 -13.88 -1.26
CA GLY A 92 -8.99 -14.37 -1.56
C GLY A 92 -7.93 -13.27 -1.66
N MET A 93 -8.07 -12.19 -0.89
CA MET A 93 -7.03 -11.16 -0.76
C MET A 93 -5.64 -11.78 -0.52
N ARG A 94 -4.66 -11.34 -1.32
CA ARG A 94 -3.26 -11.73 -1.12
C ARG A 94 -2.73 -11.23 0.21
N GLY A 95 -1.98 -12.09 0.90
CA GLY A 95 -1.53 -11.84 2.28
C GLY A 95 -2.66 -11.94 3.31
N GLY A 96 -3.82 -12.50 2.93
CA GLY A 96 -5.01 -12.52 3.79
C GLY A 96 -4.82 -13.20 5.15
N SER A 97 -3.94 -14.19 5.28
CA SER A 97 -3.59 -14.76 6.59
C SER A 97 -2.89 -13.73 7.49
N THR A 98 -1.91 -13.01 6.95
CA THR A 98 -1.18 -11.94 7.67
C THR A 98 -2.13 -10.81 8.06
N VAL A 99 -3.00 -10.37 7.15
CA VAL A 99 -4.01 -9.34 7.43
C VAL A 99 -5.00 -9.82 8.50
N ARG A 100 -5.49 -11.06 8.43
CA ARG A 100 -6.36 -11.64 9.49
C ARG A 100 -5.68 -11.64 10.85
N SER A 101 -4.41 -12.04 10.92
CA SER A 101 -3.64 -11.98 12.16
C SER A 101 -3.50 -10.56 12.70
N ALA A 102 -3.23 -9.59 11.82
CA ALA A 102 -3.17 -8.17 12.19
C ALA A 102 -4.51 -7.59 12.67
N MET A 103 -5.63 -8.16 12.22
CA MET A 103 -6.97 -7.78 12.68
C MET A 103 -7.38 -8.45 14.01
N ALA A 104 -6.61 -9.43 14.52
CA ALA A 104 -6.99 -10.17 15.73
C ALA A 104 -7.26 -9.28 16.96
N PRO A 105 -6.50 -8.19 17.24
CA PRO A 105 -6.79 -7.29 18.35
C PRO A 105 -8.18 -6.62 18.28
N LEU A 106 -8.72 -6.43 17.08
CA LEU A 106 -10.05 -5.85 16.86
C LEU A 106 -11.20 -6.80 17.25
N GLY A 107 -10.90 -8.06 17.58
CA GLY A 107 -11.88 -8.98 18.18
C GLY A 107 -12.47 -8.44 19.49
N ASN A 108 -11.71 -7.61 20.21
CA ASN A 108 -12.14 -7.00 21.48
C ASN A 108 -12.80 -5.61 21.31
N LEU A 109 -13.02 -5.13 20.07
CA LEU A 109 -13.47 -3.76 19.82
C LEU A 109 -14.82 -3.46 20.48
N ALA A 110 -15.77 -4.41 20.46
CA ALA A 110 -17.06 -4.27 21.13
C ALA A 110 -16.94 -4.18 22.66
N ILE A 111 -15.99 -4.92 23.25
CA ILE A 111 -15.71 -4.90 24.69
C ILE A 111 -15.14 -3.54 25.07
N GLU A 112 -14.15 -3.04 24.32
CA GLU A 112 -13.57 -1.72 24.55
C GLU A 112 -14.63 -0.62 24.45
N ARG A 113 -15.43 -0.60 23.38
CA ARG A 113 -16.53 0.36 23.21
C ARG A 113 -17.51 0.34 24.38
N SER A 114 -17.87 -0.85 24.86
CA SER A 114 -18.74 -0.99 26.03
C SER A 114 -18.08 -0.48 27.31
N ALA A 115 -16.77 -0.67 27.48
CA ALA A 115 -16.03 -0.13 28.60
C ALA A 115 -15.97 1.41 28.56
N VAL A 116 -15.77 2.00 27.37
CA VAL A 116 -15.86 3.46 27.15
C VAL A 116 -17.23 3.99 27.53
N ASP A 117 -18.30 3.34 27.05
CA ASP A 117 -19.68 3.81 27.26
C ASP A 117 -20.10 3.72 28.73
N ARG A 118 -19.59 2.72 29.46
CA ARG A 118 -19.80 2.57 30.91
C ARG A 118 -18.82 3.38 31.77
N GLY A 119 -17.82 4.02 31.16
CA GLY A 119 -16.76 4.73 31.89
C GLY A 119 -15.88 3.82 32.76
N THR A 120 -15.76 2.53 32.40
CA THR A 120 -14.96 1.54 33.13
C THR A 120 -13.54 1.39 32.59
N THR A 121 -13.22 2.05 31.47
CA THR A 121 -11.86 2.20 30.94
C THR A 121 -11.44 3.66 31.10
N ASP A 122 -10.16 3.88 31.34
CA ASP A 122 -9.61 5.22 31.43
C ASP A 122 -9.08 5.70 30.06
N ARG A 123 -8.80 7.00 29.98
CA ARG A 123 -8.29 7.63 28.75
C ARG A 123 -7.01 6.94 28.23
N SER A 124 -6.12 6.54 29.14
CA SER A 124 -4.84 5.92 28.79
C SER A 124 -5.00 4.50 28.24
N GLY A 125 -5.88 3.70 28.86
CA GLY A 125 -6.24 2.35 28.42
C GLY A 125 -6.84 2.36 27.02
N ALA A 126 -7.82 3.23 26.77
CA ALA A 126 -8.44 3.36 25.46
C ALA A 126 -7.45 3.83 24.38
N LEU A 127 -6.63 4.85 24.68
CA LEU A 127 -5.60 5.33 23.75
C LEU A 127 -4.65 4.20 23.32
N ARG A 128 -4.19 3.40 24.28
CA ARG A 128 -3.31 2.25 24.03
C ARG A 128 -4.00 1.18 23.19
N TYR A 129 -5.22 0.76 23.55
CA TYR A 129 -5.95 -0.27 22.81
C TYR A 129 -6.05 0.03 21.31
N TYR A 130 -6.50 1.25 20.96
CA TYR A 130 -6.61 1.63 19.55
C TYR A 130 -5.23 1.78 18.90
N THR A 131 -4.25 2.35 19.60
CA THR A 131 -2.89 2.54 19.03
C THR A 131 -2.23 1.21 18.73
N ASP A 132 -2.32 0.23 19.64
CA ASP A 132 -1.76 -1.11 19.43
C ASP A 132 -2.49 -1.84 18.29
N SER A 133 -3.82 -1.71 18.24
CA SER A 133 -4.64 -2.29 17.16
C SER A 133 -4.29 -1.69 15.79
N ILE A 134 -4.07 -0.38 15.71
CA ILE A 134 -3.67 0.30 14.49
C ILE A 134 -2.23 -0.06 14.12
N ALA A 135 -1.32 -0.12 15.08
CA ALA A 135 0.08 -0.51 14.86
C ALA A 135 0.17 -1.93 14.30
N SER A 136 -0.63 -2.87 14.80
CA SER A 136 -0.67 -4.24 14.28
C SER A 136 -1.10 -4.30 12.81
N LEU A 137 -1.98 -3.40 12.36
CA LEU A 137 -2.39 -3.28 10.96
C LEU A 137 -1.35 -2.54 10.11
N GLY A 138 -0.70 -1.52 10.68
CA GLY A 138 0.31 -0.70 10.01
C GLY A 138 1.66 -1.41 9.82
N SER A 139 1.98 -2.40 10.65
CA SER A 139 3.22 -3.18 10.58
C SER A 139 3.21 -4.27 9.52
N LEU A 140 2.16 -4.38 8.72
CA LEU A 140 2.13 -5.30 7.59
C LEU A 140 3.23 -4.89 6.62
N ASP A 141 4.17 -5.80 6.34
CA ASP A 141 5.29 -5.49 5.46
C ASP A 141 4.82 -5.39 4.00
N ILE A 142 4.55 -4.16 3.58
CA ILE A 142 4.10 -3.81 2.23
C ILE A 142 5.26 -3.93 1.21
N SER A 143 6.52 -3.92 1.69
CA SER A 143 7.74 -3.87 0.87
C SER A 143 8.24 -5.25 0.42
N THR A 144 7.75 -6.34 1.01
CA THR A 144 8.20 -7.71 0.72
C THR A 144 7.74 -8.29 -0.62
N GLY A 145 6.90 -7.57 -1.38
CA GLY A 145 6.72 -7.88 -2.79
C GLY A 145 7.96 -7.47 -3.55
N SER A 146 8.93 -8.38 -3.71
CA SER A 146 10.15 -8.14 -4.48
C SER A 146 9.79 -7.74 -5.91
N THR A 147 9.70 -6.44 -6.18
CA THR A 147 9.56 -5.92 -7.53
C THR A 147 10.95 -5.59 -8.07
N SER A 148 11.23 -6.00 -9.30
CA SER A 148 12.46 -5.64 -10.00
C SER A 148 12.47 -4.18 -10.48
N ASP A 149 11.31 -3.49 -10.46
CA ASP A 149 11.18 -2.10 -10.91
C ASP A 149 11.48 -1.11 -9.79
N PRO A 150 12.57 -0.32 -9.88
CA PRO A 150 12.93 0.62 -8.82
C PRO A 150 11.90 1.74 -8.59
N ALA A 151 11.07 2.08 -9.58
CA ALA A 151 10.05 3.10 -9.43
C ALA A 151 8.85 2.57 -8.62
N LEU A 152 8.42 1.33 -8.86
CA LEU A 152 7.44 0.65 -8.02
C LEU A 152 7.92 0.51 -6.57
N GLN A 153 9.16 0.06 -6.37
CA GLN A 153 9.72 -0.09 -5.04
C GLN A 153 9.70 1.26 -4.28
N ARG A 154 10.21 2.33 -4.90
CA ARG A 154 10.17 3.67 -4.29
C ARG A 154 8.76 4.15 -3.99
N GLY A 155 7.79 3.90 -4.86
CA GLY A 155 6.39 4.27 -4.63
C GLY A 155 5.78 3.54 -3.43
N LEU A 156 6.07 2.25 -3.26
CA LEU A 156 5.64 1.48 -2.08
C LEU A 156 6.31 1.98 -0.80
N GLU A 157 7.61 2.29 -0.84
CA GLU A 157 8.34 2.88 0.29
C GLU A 157 7.80 4.27 0.66
N ALA A 158 7.47 5.10 -0.33
CA ALA A 158 6.83 6.40 -0.11
C ALA A 158 5.43 6.24 0.48
N LEU A 159 4.66 5.26 0.01
CA LEU A 159 3.33 4.94 0.54
C LEU A 159 3.39 4.50 2.02
N GLN A 160 4.37 3.67 2.38
CA GLN A 160 4.62 3.25 3.76
C GLN A 160 5.01 4.46 4.62
N ALA A 161 6.01 5.23 4.20
CA ALA A 161 6.51 6.37 4.97
C ALA A 161 5.41 7.43 5.21
N LEU A 162 4.55 7.69 4.22
CA LEU A 162 3.41 8.59 4.40
C LEU A 162 2.32 7.98 5.29
N GLY A 163 2.09 6.67 5.20
CA GLY A 163 1.20 5.94 6.11
C GLY A 163 1.63 6.10 7.57
N ASP A 164 2.92 5.94 7.84
CA ASP A 164 3.50 6.09 9.17
C ASP A 164 3.41 7.55 9.65
N ALA A 165 3.74 8.52 8.80
CA ALA A 165 3.59 9.95 9.11
C ALA A 165 2.14 10.33 9.45
N LYS A 166 1.18 9.77 8.71
CA LYS A 166 -0.25 9.94 8.98
C LYS A 166 -0.64 9.30 10.31
N GLU A 167 -0.10 8.13 10.66
CA GLU A 167 -0.36 7.49 11.96
C GLU A 167 0.16 8.33 13.13
N PHE A 168 1.39 8.82 13.06
CA PHE A 168 1.93 9.72 14.10
C PHE A 168 1.09 11.00 14.24
N THR A 169 0.64 11.58 13.12
CA THR A 169 -0.29 12.72 13.13
C THR A 169 -1.65 12.35 13.75
N GLY A 170 -2.11 11.12 13.54
CA GLY A 170 -3.33 10.58 14.16
C GLY A 170 -3.19 10.31 15.66
N ARG A 171 -2.00 9.93 16.14
CA ARG A 171 -1.68 9.78 17.57
C ARG A 171 -1.65 11.14 18.26
N GLU A 172 -0.98 12.11 17.66
CA GLU A 172 -0.95 13.50 18.10
C GLU A 172 -2.37 14.08 18.25
N ARG A 173 -3.23 13.90 17.22
CA ARG A 173 -4.63 14.30 17.30
C ARG A 173 -5.33 13.70 18.52
N ALA A 174 -5.14 12.41 18.76
CA ALA A 174 -5.81 11.70 19.86
C ALA A 174 -5.33 12.20 21.23
N VAL A 175 -4.02 12.25 21.44
CA VAL A 175 -3.39 12.75 22.69
C VAL A 175 -3.89 14.16 22.98
N LEU A 176 -3.79 15.06 22.02
CA LEU A 176 -4.19 16.46 22.23
C LEU A 176 -5.70 16.66 22.33
N SER A 177 -6.52 15.79 21.73
CA SER A 177 -7.97 15.80 21.99
C SER A 177 -8.28 15.51 23.45
N GLY A 178 -7.54 14.56 24.05
CA GLY A 178 -7.63 14.23 25.47
C GLY A 178 -7.10 15.34 26.38
N VAL A 179 -5.99 15.97 26.02
CA VAL A 179 -5.37 17.09 26.76
C VAL A 179 -6.28 18.31 26.78
N PHE A 180 -6.78 18.72 25.61
CA PHE A 180 -7.65 19.90 25.53
C PHE A 180 -9.00 19.64 26.20
N ALA A 181 -9.56 18.43 26.09
CA ALA A 181 -10.78 18.06 26.80
C ALA A 181 -10.60 18.13 28.33
N ALA A 182 -9.46 17.62 28.82
CA ALA A 182 -9.12 17.67 30.24
C ALA A 182 -8.64 19.06 30.71
N ARG A 183 -8.41 20.00 29.78
CA ARG A 183 -7.86 21.34 30.01
C ARG A 183 -6.50 21.36 30.70
N ARG A 184 -5.78 20.23 30.67
CA ARG A 184 -4.46 20.05 31.27
C ARG A 184 -3.68 19.03 30.46
N ILE A 185 -2.37 19.20 30.45
CA ILE A 185 -1.41 18.21 29.98
C ILE A 185 -0.61 17.75 31.20
N ASP A 186 -0.45 16.44 31.36
CA ASP A 186 0.46 15.88 32.35
C ASP A 186 1.76 15.41 31.69
N GLN A 187 2.74 15.04 32.52
CA GLN A 187 4.06 14.63 32.04
C GLN A 187 3.99 13.42 31.10
N ALA A 188 3.03 12.50 31.31
CA ALA A 188 2.89 11.32 30.47
C ALA A 188 2.34 11.70 29.09
N ASP A 189 1.28 12.50 29.04
CA ASP A 189 0.74 13.05 27.78
C ASP A 189 1.81 13.83 27.00
N TYR A 190 2.62 14.63 27.69
CA TYR A 190 3.69 15.42 27.07
C TYR A 190 4.80 14.55 26.47
N LEU A 191 5.21 13.48 27.15
CA LEU A 191 6.22 12.56 26.60
C LEU A 191 5.69 11.81 25.38
N ILE A 192 4.43 11.38 25.39
CA ILE A 192 3.79 10.75 24.23
C ILE A 192 3.72 11.74 23.06
N LEU A 193 3.34 13.00 23.32
CA LEU A 193 3.33 14.05 22.30
C LEU A 193 4.72 14.23 21.66
N LEU A 194 5.78 14.32 22.47
CA LEU A 194 7.14 14.48 21.91
C LEU A 194 7.58 13.28 21.07
N ASP A 195 7.24 12.06 21.49
CA ASP A 195 7.47 10.84 20.70
C ASP A 195 6.70 10.90 19.37
N ASP A 196 5.42 11.30 19.40
CA ASP A 196 4.59 11.44 18.21
C ASP A 196 5.17 12.45 17.21
N LEU A 197 5.61 13.61 17.71
CA LEU A 197 6.20 14.66 16.88
C LEU A 197 7.56 14.23 16.29
N ALA A 198 8.38 13.53 17.06
CA ALA A 198 9.64 12.99 16.58
C ALA A 198 9.43 11.93 15.48
N GLY A 199 8.50 11.00 15.70
CA GLY A 199 8.10 9.98 14.73
C GLY A 199 7.52 10.57 13.45
N LYS A 200 6.63 11.57 13.57
CA LYS A 200 6.09 12.35 12.44
C LYS A 200 7.22 12.98 11.63
N LYS A 201 8.17 13.64 12.27
CA LYS A 201 9.32 14.26 11.58
C LYS A 201 10.21 13.24 10.87
N ALA A 202 10.52 12.13 11.54
CA ALA A 202 11.39 11.09 10.98
C ALA A 202 10.76 10.45 9.73
N THR A 203 9.48 10.09 9.80
CA THR A 203 8.74 9.45 8.70
C THR A 203 8.52 10.38 7.51
N LEU A 204 8.23 11.68 7.74
CA LEU A 204 8.24 12.69 6.68
C LEU A 204 9.62 12.84 6.03
N GLY A 205 10.69 12.72 6.80
CA GLY A 205 12.07 12.68 6.28
C GLY A 205 12.37 11.45 5.43
N MET A 206 11.80 10.29 5.75
CA MET A 206 11.89 9.09 4.90
C MET A 206 11.10 9.28 3.61
N PHE A 207 9.88 9.82 3.71
CA PHE A 207 9.04 10.13 2.55
C PHE A 207 9.77 11.03 1.55
N ALA A 208 10.43 12.09 2.03
CA ALA A 208 11.18 13.00 1.17
C ALA A 208 12.35 12.32 0.40
N LYS A 209 12.87 11.19 0.90
CA LYS A 209 13.94 10.43 0.25
C LYS A 209 13.43 9.47 -0.83
N THR A 210 12.21 8.96 -0.69
CA THR A 210 11.65 7.90 -1.54
C THR A 210 10.64 8.43 -2.56
N ALA A 211 9.89 9.48 -2.21
CA ALA A 211 8.87 10.08 -3.03
C ALA A 211 9.43 10.85 -4.24
N THR A 212 8.70 10.79 -5.35
CA THR A 212 8.94 11.60 -6.55
C THR A 212 8.69 13.10 -6.30
N ALA A 213 9.21 13.95 -7.18
CA ALA A 213 8.99 15.40 -7.08
C ALA A 213 7.49 15.78 -7.09
N ALA A 214 6.66 15.08 -7.87
CA ALA A 214 5.22 15.31 -7.91
C ALA A 214 4.53 14.93 -6.59
N GLU A 215 4.93 13.81 -5.98
CA GLU A 215 4.44 13.37 -4.67
C GLU A 215 4.86 14.33 -3.56
N GLN A 216 6.12 14.78 -3.56
CA GLN A 216 6.61 15.80 -2.63
C GLN A 216 5.84 17.11 -2.78
N ALA A 217 5.55 17.56 -4.00
CA ALA A 217 4.75 18.75 -4.24
C ALA A 217 3.31 18.62 -3.72
N ARG A 218 2.67 17.45 -3.89
CA ARG A 218 1.34 17.17 -3.33
C ARG A 218 1.36 17.24 -1.80
N LEU A 219 2.36 16.65 -1.15
CA LEU A 219 2.50 16.72 0.32
C LEU A 219 2.79 18.15 0.79
N ALA A 220 3.68 18.88 0.10
CA ALA A 220 4.01 20.26 0.45
C ALA A 220 2.77 21.17 0.38
N ALA A 221 1.90 20.99 -0.61
CA ALA A 221 0.63 21.71 -0.70
C ALA A 221 -0.29 21.42 0.50
N VAL A 222 -0.33 20.17 0.97
CA VAL A 222 -1.09 19.81 2.18
C VAL A 222 -0.49 20.44 3.44
N GLN A 223 0.84 20.45 3.57
CA GLN A 223 1.56 21.07 4.70
C GLN A 223 1.42 22.59 4.72
N ALA A 224 1.21 23.23 3.56
CA ALA A 224 0.94 24.66 3.45
C ALA A 224 -0.54 25.04 3.60
N SER A 225 -1.43 24.06 3.82
CA SER A 225 -2.87 24.31 3.96
C SER A 225 -3.20 25.14 5.22
N SER A 226 -4.35 25.81 5.19
CA SER A 226 -4.87 26.53 6.36
C SER A 226 -5.09 25.61 7.56
N ALA A 227 -5.57 24.38 7.33
CA ALA A 227 -5.74 23.37 8.37
C ALA A 227 -4.40 22.97 9.01
N ALA A 228 -3.34 22.76 8.21
CA ALA A 228 -2.01 22.44 8.73
C ALA A 228 -1.43 23.60 9.56
N THR A 229 -1.58 24.84 9.08
CA THR A 229 -1.10 26.03 9.79
C THR A 229 -1.84 26.23 11.12
N GLN A 230 -3.17 26.04 11.11
CA GLN A 230 -3.99 26.14 12.32
C GLN A 230 -3.67 25.01 13.31
N ALA A 231 -3.51 23.78 12.83
CA ALA A 231 -3.09 22.64 13.65
C ALA A 231 -1.74 22.92 14.34
N ALA A 232 -0.74 23.42 13.61
CA ALA A 232 0.55 23.79 14.19
C ALA A 232 0.43 24.87 15.27
N GLY A 233 -0.49 25.83 15.10
CA GLY A 233 -0.81 26.83 16.13
C GLY A 233 -1.31 26.19 17.43
N TYR A 234 -2.21 25.19 17.32
CA TYR A 234 -2.69 24.45 18.48
C TYR A 234 -1.63 23.53 19.10
N GLU A 235 -0.86 22.82 18.28
CA GLU A 235 0.27 21.98 18.69
C GLU A 235 1.28 22.78 19.53
N ASN A 236 1.65 23.98 19.06
CA ASN A 236 2.61 24.86 19.72
C ASN A 236 2.19 25.26 21.15
N ILE A 237 0.89 25.33 21.45
CA ILE A 237 0.40 25.63 22.81
C ILE A 237 0.76 24.50 23.76
N ALA A 238 0.56 23.25 23.33
CA ALA A 238 0.86 22.07 24.12
C ALA A 238 2.38 21.83 24.23
N VAL A 239 3.13 22.04 23.15
CA VAL A 239 4.60 21.91 23.16
C VAL A 239 5.24 22.97 24.06
N ALA A 240 4.82 24.23 23.94
CA ALA A 240 5.39 25.33 24.73
C ALA A 240 5.05 25.25 26.23
N SER A 241 4.08 24.42 26.64
CA SER A 241 3.77 24.25 28.06
C SER A 241 4.84 23.45 28.81
N GLY A 242 5.72 22.71 28.12
CA GLY A 242 6.75 21.89 28.76
C GLY A 242 6.20 20.80 29.68
N GLY A 243 5.00 20.29 29.39
CA GLY A 243 4.30 19.32 30.25
C GLY A 243 3.69 19.93 31.52
N GLN A 244 3.60 21.26 31.58
CA GLN A 244 2.97 22.02 32.66
C GLN A 244 1.62 22.61 32.20
N THR A 245 1.08 23.57 32.95
CA THR A 245 -0.16 24.29 32.62
C THR A 245 -0.13 24.88 31.21
N LEU A 246 -1.21 24.65 30.45
CA LEU A 246 -1.39 25.23 29.13
C LEU A 246 -1.49 26.76 29.24
N SER A 247 -0.75 27.47 28.38
CA SER A 247 -0.77 28.95 28.34
C SER A 247 -2.12 29.53 27.89
N GLN A 248 -2.88 28.75 27.12
CA GLN A 248 -4.23 29.09 26.68
C GLN A 248 -5.06 27.82 26.44
N GLN A 249 -6.38 27.95 26.55
CA GLN A 249 -7.32 26.85 26.30
C GLN A 249 -7.64 26.75 24.80
N VAL A 250 -7.68 25.53 24.29
CA VAL A 250 -8.09 25.21 22.91
C VAL A 250 -9.40 24.46 22.96
N ASP A 251 -10.36 24.80 22.09
CA ASP A 251 -11.59 24.02 21.97
C ASP A 251 -11.28 22.62 21.43
N PRO A 252 -11.54 21.53 22.18
CA PRO A 252 -11.21 20.16 21.77
C PRO A 252 -11.86 19.77 20.44
N VAL A 253 -13.09 20.24 20.19
CA VAL A 253 -13.82 19.94 18.95
C VAL A 253 -13.20 20.67 17.77
N ALA A 254 -12.76 21.92 17.94
CA ALA A 254 -12.04 22.67 16.91
C ALA A 254 -10.71 21.98 16.57
N TRP A 255 -9.91 21.62 17.58
CA TRP A 255 -8.67 20.85 17.39
C TRP A 255 -8.91 19.57 16.59
N PHE A 256 -9.87 18.75 17.04
CA PHE A 256 -10.18 17.48 16.40
C PHE A 256 -10.62 17.67 14.94
N THR A 257 -11.43 18.68 14.67
CA THR A 257 -11.93 19.00 13.31
C THR A 257 -10.80 19.48 12.39
N THR A 258 -9.95 20.40 12.86
CA THR A 258 -8.79 20.91 12.12
C THR A 258 -7.82 19.78 11.79
N MET A 259 -7.47 18.94 12.78
CA MET A 259 -6.58 17.80 12.56
C MET A 259 -7.20 16.74 11.66
N THR A 260 -8.51 16.51 11.75
CA THR A 260 -9.20 15.59 10.84
C THR A 260 -9.11 16.08 9.40
N THR A 261 -9.34 17.36 9.16
CA THR A 261 -9.17 17.98 7.82
C THR A 261 -7.74 17.82 7.28
N TYR A 262 -6.74 18.00 8.14
CA TYR A 262 -5.34 17.82 7.77
C TYR A 262 -5.01 16.34 7.46
N ILE A 263 -5.43 15.41 8.31
CA ILE A 263 -5.21 13.96 8.13
C ILE A 263 -5.95 13.44 6.90
N ASP A 264 -7.15 13.95 6.60
CA ASP A 264 -7.91 13.60 5.39
C ASP A 264 -7.15 14.05 4.13
N SER A 265 -6.50 15.21 4.19
CA SER A 265 -5.63 15.70 3.11
C SER A 265 -4.38 14.81 2.92
N LEU A 266 -3.75 14.35 4.02
CA LEU A 266 -2.68 13.34 3.95
C LEU A 266 -3.19 12.03 3.33
N ARG A 267 -4.41 11.61 3.66
CA ARG A 267 -5.05 10.43 3.06
C ARG A 267 -5.26 10.60 1.55
N GLN A 268 -5.59 11.80 1.06
CA GLN A 268 -5.69 12.04 -0.39
C GLN A 268 -4.33 11.89 -1.09
N VAL A 269 -3.24 12.38 -0.49
CA VAL A 269 -1.89 12.17 -1.03
C VAL A 269 -1.56 10.67 -1.07
N GLN A 270 -1.90 9.94 -0.01
CA GLN A 270 -1.71 8.49 0.08
C GLN A 270 -2.48 7.73 -1.02
N ILE A 271 -3.74 8.10 -1.28
CA ILE A 271 -4.54 7.53 -2.37
C ILE A 271 -3.91 7.84 -3.73
N GLY A 272 -3.42 9.07 -3.92
CA GLY A 272 -2.74 9.48 -5.14
C GLY A 272 -1.46 8.69 -5.43
N ILE A 273 -0.63 8.46 -4.41
CA ILE A 273 0.57 7.59 -4.53
C ILE A 273 0.17 6.17 -4.89
N GLY A 274 -0.86 5.62 -4.22
CA GLY A 274 -1.39 4.29 -4.55
C GLY A 274 -1.81 4.19 -6.02
N ALA A 275 -2.51 5.20 -6.54
CA ALA A 275 -2.90 5.26 -7.94
C ALA A 275 -1.70 5.34 -8.91
N ASP A 276 -0.64 6.07 -8.54
CA ASP A 276 0.58 6.17 -9.36
C ASP A 276 1.33 4.82 -9.41
N VAL A 277 1.42 4.11 -8.28
CA VAL A 277 1.98 2.75 -8.19
C VAL A 277 1.15 1.77 -9.02
N ASP A 278 -0.18 1.82 -8.90
CA ASP A 278 -1.10 0.98 -9.69
C ASP A 278 -0.94 1.24 -11.20
N ALA A 279 -0.86 2.51 -11.61
CA ALA A 279 -0.67 2.88 -13.01
C ALA A 279 0.67 2.39 -13.56
N ARG A 280 1.76 2.50 -12.77
CA ARG A 280 3.08 1.98 -13.15
C ARG A 280 3.05 0.46 -13.30
N ALA A 281 2.42 -0.24 -12.36
CA ALA A 281 2.32 -1.70 -12.40
C ALA A 281 1.48 -2.16 -13.61
N ALA A 282 0.36 -1.50 -13.91
CA ALA A 282 -0.43 -1.77 -15.11
C ALA A 282 0.36 -1.53 -16.41
N ALA A 283 1.17 -0.47 -16.47
CA ALA A 283 2.03 -0.18 -17.62
C ALA A 283 3.10 -1.27 -17.84
N LEU A 284 3.75 -1.73 -16.77
CA LEU A 284 4.73 -2.82 -16.82
C LEU A 284 4.10 -4.13 -17.26
N ARG A 285 2.94 -4.48 -16.69
CA ARG A 285 2.15 -5.66 -17.10
C ARG A 285 1.79 -5.60 -18.59
N GLY A 286 1.31 -4.46 -19.08
CA GLY A 286 0.97 -4.28 -20.49
C GLY A 286 2.19 -4.35 -21.43
N ALA A 287 3.33 -3.81 -21.01
CA ALA A 287 4.58 -3.91 -21.77
C ALA A 287 5.08 -5.34 -21.87
N ALA A 288 5.14 -6.06 -20.73
CA ALA A 288 5.50 -7.48 -20.69
C ALA A 288 4.56 -8.33 -21.55
N GLY A 289 3.24 -8.09 -21.47
CA GLY A 289 2.26 -8.80 -22.30
C GLY A 289 2.47 -8.59 -23.81
N ARG A 290 2.78 -7.37 -24.25
CA ARG A 290 3.11 -7.09 -25.66
C ARG A 290 4.40 -7.78 -26.11
N ARG A 291 5.42 -7.82 -25.25
CA ARG A 291 6.68 -8.53 -25.56
C ARG A 291 6.45 -10.04 -25.65
N LEU A 292 5.72 -10.63 -24.71
CA LEU A 292 5.34 -12.05 -24.75
C LEU A 292 4.55 -12.38 -26.01
N ALA A 293 3.61 -11.53 -26.42
CA ALA A 293 2.87 -11.72 -27.68
C ALA A 293 3.79 -11.63 -28.90
N GLY A 294 4.72 -10.66 -28.93
CA GLY A 294 5.72 -10.55 -29.99
C GLY A 294 6.66 -11.75 -30.06
N LEU A 295 7.13 -12.26 -28.91
CA LEU A 295 7.91 -13.48 -28.82
C LEU A 295 7.10 -14.68 -29.30
N ALA A 296 5.84 -14.84 -28.88
CA ALA A 296 4.99 -15.93 -29.36
C ALA A 296 4.83 -15.90 -30.90
N LEU A 297 4.60 -14.72 -31.48
CA LEU A 297 4.52 -14.55 -32.94
C LEU A 297 5.84 -14.89 -33.64
N LEU A 298 6.98 -14.46 -33.08
CA LEU A 298 8.30 -14.78 -33.60
C LEU A 298 8.59 -16.28 -33.55
N ALA A 299 8.21 -16.96 -32.45
CA ALA A 299 8.37 -18.41 -32.31
C ALA A 299 7.57 -19.13 -33.39
N VAL A 300 6.31 -18.74 -33.60
CA VAL A 300 5.48 -19.31 -34.66
C VAL A 300 6.11 -19.06 -36.04
N ALA A 301 6.60 -17.84 -36.31
CA ALA A 301 7.24 -17.52 -37.59
C ALA A 301 8.51 -18.35 -37.84
N VAL A 302 9.35 -18.54 -36.82
CA VAL A 302 10.56 -19.38 -36.90
C VAL A 302 10.19 -20.84 -37.19
N VAL A 303 9.21 -21.40 -36.46
CA VAL A 303 8.74 -22.78 -36.70
C VAL A 303 8.19 -22.94 -38.12
N LEU A 304 7.39 -21.98 -38.61
CA LEU A 304 6.88 -22.00 -39.98
C LEU A 304 8.01 -21.91 -41.03
N PHE A 305 9.02 -21.09 -40.78
CA PHE A 305 10.18 -20.95 -41.65
C PHE A 305 11.03 -22.24 -41.70
N GLU A 306 11.23 -22.89 -40.56
CA GLU A 306 11.91 -24.18 -40.47
C GLU A 306 11.15 -25.29 -41.21
N VAL A 307 9.82 -25.37 -41.02
CA VAL A 307 8.96 -26.31 -41.76
C VAL A 307 9.06 -26.03 -43.27
N TRP A 308 9.01 -24.76 -43.68
CA TRP A 308 9.17 -24.36 -45.08
C TRP A 308 10.53 -24.78 -45.66
N LEU A 309 11.63 -24.55 -44.93
CA LEU A 309 12.97 -24.98 -45.33
C LEU A 309 13.08 -26.50 -45.43
N ALA A 310 12.53 -27.23 -44.46
CA ALA A 310 12.51 -28.70 -44.47
C ALA A 310 11.78 -29.23 -45.70
N VAL A 311 10.57 -28.72 -45.99
CA VAL A 311 9.80 -29.10 -47.19
C VAL A 311 10.56 -28.77 -48.47
N ARG A 312 11.22 -27.61 -48.55
CA ARG A 312 12.01 -27.20 -49.72
C ARG A 312 13.21 -28.12 -49.94
N ALA A 313 13.94 -28.46 -48.87
CA ALA A 313 15.09 -29.37 -48.92
C ALA A 313 14.69 -30.80 -49.31
N LEU A 314 13.57 -31.32 -48.77
CA LEU A 314 13.03 -32.61 -49.20
C LEU A 314 12.72 -32.58 -50.71
N ARG A 315 12.05 -31.54 -51.21
CA ARG A 315 11.73 -31.45 -52.66
C ARG A 315 12.97 -31.32 -53.54
N SER A 316 14.00 -30.58 -53.12
CA SER A 316 15.20 -30.36 -53.93
C SER A 316 16.16 -31.55 -53.95
N VAL A 317 16.18 -32.39 -52.90
CA VAL A 317 17.11 -33.52 -52.79
C VAL A 317 16.44 -34.84 -53.15
N VAL A 318 15.22 -35.08 -52.64
CA VAL A 318 14.51 -36.35 -52.85
C VAL A 318 13.95 -36.44 -54.28
N GLY A 319 13.51 -35.32 -54.86
CA GLY A 319 13.00 -35.29 -56.25
C GLY A 319 14.02 -35.77 -57.29
N PRO A 320 15.27 -35.26 -57.28
CA PRO A 320 16.32 -35.71 -58.19
C PRO A 320 16.82 -37.13 -57.88
N LEU A 321 16.93 -37.50 -56.61
CA LEU A 321 17.38 -38.85 -56.22
C LEU A 321 16.37 -39.93 -56.59
N ALA A 322 15.07 -39.65 -56.49
CA ALA A 322 14.02 -40.57 -56.93
C ALA A 322 14.02 -40.77 -58.46
N ARG A 323 14.34 -39.72 -59.23
CA ARG A 323 14.53 -39.84 -60.69
C ARG A 323 15.74 -40.69 -61.04
N LEU A 324 16.90 -40.43 -60.40
CA LEU A 324 18.11 -41.22 -60.61
C LEU A 324 17.93 -42.70 -60.22
N ALA A 325 17.16 -42.99 -59.17
CA ALA A 325 16.85 -44.37 -58.78
C ALA A 325 15.91 -45.07 -59.78
N GLY A 326 14.93 -44.34 -60.35
CA GLY A 326 14.07 -44.84 -61.41
C GLY A 326 14.84 -45.10 -62.71
N ASP A 327 15.65 -44.15 -63.15
CA ASP A 327 16.49 -44.29 -64.34
C ASP A 327 17.48 -45.48 -64.23
N ALA A 328 17.97 -45.77 -63.02
CA ALA A 328 18.83 -46.93 -62.77
C ALA A 328 18.07 -48.27 -62.77
N GLN A 329 16.76 -48.28 -62.44
CA GLN A 329 15.91 -49.47 -62.53
C GLN A 329 15.41 -49.74 -63.95
N ASP A 330 15.17 -48.70 -64.75
CA ASP A 330 14.81 -48.84 -66.17
C ASP A 330 15.99 -49.28 -67.06
N LEU A 331 17.22 -49.16 -66.56
CA LEU A 331 18.46 -49.62 -67.22
C LEU A 331 18.90 -51.03 -66.82
N ALA A 332 18.19 -51.70 -65.90
CA ALA A 332 18.48 -53.06 -65.42
C ALA A 332 17.51 -54.10 -65.99
#